data_AF-A0A9Y2TC69-F1
#
_entry.id   AF-A0A9Y2TC69-F1
#
_cell.length_a   1.000
_cell.length_b   1.000
_cell.length_c   1.000
_cell.angle_alpha   90.00
_cell.angle_beta   90.00
_cell.angle_gamma   90.00
#
_symmetry.space_group_name_H-M   'P 1'
#
loop_
_entity.id
_entity.type
_entity.pdbx_description
1 polymer ?
#
loop_
_entity_poly.entity_id
_entity_poly.type
_entity_poly.pdbx_seq_one_letter_code
_entity_poly.pdbx_strand_id
1 'polypeptide(L)'
;QGSTMKTALIISTWQKLAPMTLIYLSMNNLSTTVLLTMGTMSAMLGGWAGLNQTQTRKIMAYSSIAHLGWMVTIATTLTNITITALLMYLFMTTSMFYALISSKSKTIQDTTTSWTTSPTLTIMTMLALLSLGGLPPLSGFMPKWLILEELITQNLLPLTTTIALSTLLSLFFYLRLTYTTTLAASPNTPQTKHKWRFKPTTPNLLLSTTIPLTTMALPLTPLITN
;
A
#
# COMPACT_ATOMS: atom_id res chain seq x y z
N GLN A 1 9.21 -14.23 0.48
CA GLN A 1 10.31 -13.95 -0.47
C GLN A 1 10.60 -15.12 -1.42
N GLY A 2 10.40 -16.37 -0.99
CA GLY A 2 10.61 -17.55 -1.84
C GLY A 2 9.56 -17.80 -2.94
N SER A 3 8.53 -16.96 -3.08
CA SER A 3 7.44 -17.15 -4.03
C SER A 3 7.48 -16.16 -5.20
N THR A 4 6.74 -16.47 -6.29
CA THR A 4 6.64 -15.61 -7.47
C THR A 4 5.84 -14.33 -7.16
N MET A 5 6.03 -13.27 -7.96
CA MET A 5 5.29 -12.00 -7.76
C MET A 5 3.76 -12.18 -7.84
N LYS A 6 3.28 -13.04 -8.73
CA LYS A 6 1.84 -13.36 -8.85
C LYS A 6 1.32 -14.05 -7.60
N THR A 7 2.05 -15.02 -7.06
CA THR A 7 1.64 -15.68 -5.80
C THR A 7 1.70 -14.72 -4.62
N ALA A 8 2.69 -13.81 -4.57
CA ALA A 8 2.78 -12.79 -3.53
C ALA A 8 1.58 -11.84 -3.58
N LEU A 9 1.13 -11.44 -4.78
CA LEU A 9 -0.09 -10.66 -4.96
C LEU A 9 -1.30 -11.38 -4.34
N ILE A 10 -1.54 -12.64 -4.70
CA ILE A 10 -2.67 -13.43 -4.17
C ILE A 10 -2.62 -13.54 -2.64
N ILE A 11 -1.43 -13.74 -2.07
CA ILE A 11 -1.25 -13.80 -0.61
C ILE A 11 -1.55 -12.45 0.06
N SER A 12 -1.17 -11.34 -0.58
CA SER A 12 -1.40 -10.00 -0.03
C SER A 12 -2.85 -9.51 -0.16
N THR A 13 -3.60 -10.03 -1.13
CA THR A 13 -4.97 -9.56 -1.42
C THR A 13 -6.01 -10.60 -1.01
N TRP A 14 -6.06 -11.72 -1.73
CA TRP A 14 -7.11 -12.73 -1.59
C TRP A 14 -7.13 -13.37 -0.20
N GLN A 15 -5.95 -13.71 0.33
CA GLN A 15 -5.84 -14.36 1.65
C GLN A 15 -6.19 -13.44 2.82
N LYS A 16 -6.36 -12.12 2.58
CA LYS A 16 -6.75 -11.15 3.60
C LYS A 16 -8.27 -10.97 3.69
N LEU A 17 -9.01 -11.36 2.65
CA LEU A 17 -10.47 -11.22 2.63
C LEU A 17 -11.14 -12.07 3.72
N ALA A 18 -10.86 -13.38 3.75
CA ALA A 18 -11.52 -14.29 4.69
C ALA A 18 -11.28 -13.94 6.18
N PRO A 19 -10.04 -13.64 6.63
CA PRO A 19 -9.82 -13.20 8.00
C PRO A 19 -10.50 -11.87 8.34
N MET A 20 -10.52 -10.89 7.42
CA MET A 20 -11.19 -9.62 7.67
C MET A 20 -12.70 -9.75 7.73
N THR A 21 -13.30 -10.63 6.91
CA THR A 21 -14.73 -10.93 7.04
C THR A 21 -15.06 -11.58 8.38
N LEU A 22 -14.17 -12.41 8.92
CA LEU A 22 -14.39 -13.01 10.24
C LEU A 22 -14.36 -11.94 11.33
N ILE A 23 -13.36 -11.05 11.32
CA ILE A 23 -13.28 -9.92 12.27
C ILE A 23 -14.54 -9.04 12.18
N TYR A 24 -15.02 -8.76 10.96
CA TYR A 24 -16.24 -8.01 10.74
C TYR A 24 -17.46 -8.67 11.39
N LEU A 25 -17.63 -9.98 11.23
CA LEU A 25 -18.77 -10.73 11.77
C LEU A 25 -18.69 -10.92 13.30
N SER A 26 -17.49 -11.08 13.85
CA SER A 26 -17.29 -11.35 15.28
C SER A 26 -17.02 -10.10 16.12
N MET A 27 -17.14 -8.90 15.54
CA MET A 27 -16.67 -7.66 16.15
C MET A 27 -17.28 -7.39 17.53
N ASN A 28 -18.59 -7.63 17.69
CA ASN A 28 -19.30 -7.39 18.95
C ASN A 28 -18.79 -8.26 20.12
N ASN A 29 -18.16 -9.40 19.83
CA ASN A 29 -17.69 -10.34 20.84
C ASN A 29 -16.18 -10.21 21.14
N LEU A 30 -15.46 -9.42 20.36
CA LEU A 30 -14.01 -9.24 20.51
C LEU A 30 -13.72 -8.11 21.50
N SER A 31 -12.74 -8.31 22.38
CA SER A 31 -12.29 -7.28 23.30
C SER A 31 -11.64 -6.12 22.56
N THR A 32 -12.18 -4.91 22.75
CA THR A 32 -11.69 -3.69 22.10
C THR A 32 -10.24 -3.38 22.43
N THR A 33 -9.85 -3.56 23.69
CA THR A 33 -8.47 -3.31 24.18
C THR A 33 -7.43 -4.16 23.45
N VAL A 34 -7.71 -5.45 23.22
CA VAL A 34 -6.79 -6.36 22.52
C VAL A 34 -6.66 -5.99 21.05
N LEU A 35 -7.77 -5.63 20.38
CA LEU A 35 -7.72 -5.22 18.98
C LEU A 35 -6.97 -3.91 18.77
N LEU A 36 -7.20 -2.91 19.64
CA LEU A 36 -6.48 -1.64 19.56
C LEU A 36 -4.97 -1.85 19.77
N THR A 37 -4.58 -2.59 20.81
CA THR A 37 -3.16 -2.87 21.09
C THR A 37 -2.50 -3.71 19.98
N MET A 38 -3.18 -4.73 19.44
CA MET A 38 -2.67 -5.52 18.32
C MET A 38 -2.51 -4.66 17.05
N GLY A 39 -3.50 -3.81 16.76
CA GLY A 39 -3.49 -2.94 15.60
C GLY A 39 -2.36 -1.90 15.65
N THR A 40 -2.12 -1.27 16.80
CA THR A 40 -1.01 -0.31 16.95
C THR A 40 0.36 -0.97 16.88
N MET A 41 0.53 -2.11 17.54
CA MET A 41 1.81 -2.84 17.51
C MET A 41 2.13 -3.34 16.10
N SER A 42 1.15 -3.84 15.36
CA SER A 42 1.36 -4.25 13.96
C SER A 42 1.69 -3.06 13.05
N ALA A 43 1.05 -1.91 13.22
CA ALA A 43 1.38 -0.69 12.49
C ALA A 43 2.85 -0.25 12.72
N MET A 44 3.29 -0.23 13.97
CA MET A 44 4.67 0.13 14.35
C MET A 44 5.69 -0.88 13.81
N LEU A 45 5.46 -2.18 14.03
CA LEU A 45 6.37 -3.24 13.58
C LEU A 45 6.47 -3.30 12.06
N GLY A 46 5.34 -3.11 11.35
CA GLY A 46 5.33 -3.00 9.90
C GLY A 46 6.16 -1.81 9.40
N GLY A 47 6.06 -0.66 10.06
CA GLY A 47 6.87 0.51 9.79
C GLY A 47 8.38 0.24 9.95
N TRP A 48 8.81 -0.17 11.14
CA TRP A 48 10.23 -0.39 11.43
C TRP A 48 10.86 -1.50 10.59
N ALA A 49 10.20 -2.65 10.47
CA ALA A 49 10.78 -3.78 9.77
C ALA A 49 10.86 -3.57 8.24
N GLY A 50 10.04 -2.68 7.68
CA GLY A 50 10.10 -2.27 6.27
C GLY A 50 11.31 -1.40 5.92
N LEU A 51 11.82 -0.60 6.87
CA LEU A 51 12.91 0.35 6.64
C LEU A 51 14.16 -0.32 6.08
N ASN A 52 14.57 -1.46 6.62
CA ASN A 52 15.84 -2.10 6.25
C ASN A 52 15.72 -3.12 5.08
N GLN A 53 14.61 -3.14 4.35
CA GLN A 53 14.42 -4.10 3.26
C GLN A 53 14.79 -3.51 1.90
N THR A 54 15.58 -4.26 1.13
CA THR A 54 15.93 -3.94 -0.27
C THR A 54 15.09 -4.71 -1.29
N GLN A 55 14.36 -5.73 -0.82
CA GLN A 55 13.59 -6.64 -1.65
C GLN A 55 12.15 -6.16 -1.74
N THR A 56 11.66 -5.86 -2.95
CA THR A 56 10.35 -5.22 -3.16
C THR A 56 9.21 -6.03 -2.54
N ARG A 57 9.28 -7.36 -2.62
CA ARG A 57 8.29 -8.26 -1.98
C ARG A 57 8.26 -8.16 -0.45
N LYS A 58 9.39 -7.96 0.21
CA LYS A 58 9.43 -7.79 1.67
C LYS A 58 8.88 -6.42 2.05
N ILE A 59 9.23 -5.38 1.30
CA ILE A 59 8.65 -4.04 1.47
C ILE A 59 7.12 -4.11 1.37
N MET A 60 6.58 -4.79 0.35
CA MET A 60 5.13 -4.99 0.18
C MET A 60 4.50 -5.89 1.26
N ALA A 61 5.26 -6.79 1.88
CA ALA A 61 4.77 -7.58 3.00
C ALA A 61 4.67 -6.74 4.27
N TYR A 62 5.69 -5.93 4.57
CA TYR A 62 5.66 -5.04 5.73
C TYR A 62 4.64 -3.92 5.60
N SER A 63 4.40 -3.42 4.38
CA SER A 63 3.27 -2.53 4.14
C SER A 63 1.93 -3.19 4.43
N SER A 64 1.73 -4.45 4.03
CA SER A 64 0.50 -5.19 4.35
C SER A 64 0.26 -5.28 5.86
N ILE A 65 1.32 -5.52 6.64
CA ILE A 65 1.24 -5.57 8.10
C ILE A 65 0.83 -4.20 8.65
N ALA A 66 1.43 -3.12 8.14
CA ALA A 66 1.11 -1.78 8.59
C ALA A 66 -0.35 -1.38 8.28
N HIS A 67 -0.81 -1.60 7.04
CA HIS A 67 -2.19 -1.28 6.63
C HIS A 67 -3.23 -2.14 7.35
N LEU A 68 -2.95 -3.43 7.59
CA LEU A 68 -3.84 -4.28 8.39
C LEU A 68 -3.91 -3.81 9.85
N GLY A 69 -2.82 -3.29 10.41
CA GLY A 69 -2.84 -2.67 11.74
C GLY A 69 -3.86 -1.53 11.83
N TRP A 70 -3.86 -0.63 10.85
CA TRP A 70 -4.86 0.44 10.73
C TRP A 70 -6.30 -0.09 10.64
N MET A 71 -6.53 -1.14 9.86
CA MET A 71 -7.87 -1.73 9.72
C MET A 71 -8.35 -2.40 11.01
N VAL A 72 -7.46 -3.08 11.73
CA VAL A 72 -7.79 -3.74 13.00
C VAL A 72 -8.09 -2.69 14.08
N THR A 73 -7.39 -1.55 14.10
CA THR A 73 -7.66 -0.49 15.09
C THR A 73 -9.04 0.15 14.94
N ILE A 74 -9.55 0.30 13.72
CA ILE A 74 -10.86 0.92 13.49
C ILE A 74 -12.01 -0.10 13.54
N ALA A 75 -11.72 -1.41 13.44
CA ALA A 75 -12.75 -2.44 13.47
C ALA A 75 -13.64 -2.36 14.70
N THR A 76 -13.08 -1.96 15.85
CA THR A 76 -13.80 -1.84 17.12
C THR A 76 -14.84 -0.73 17.16
N THR A 77 -14.69 0.31 16.36
CA THR A 77 -15.53 1.51 16.45
C THR A 77 -16.52 1.56 15.28
N LEU A 78 -16.02 1.51 14.04
CA LEU A 78 -16.84 1.63 12.84
C LEU A 78 -16.37 0.67 11.75
N THR A 79 -17.19 -0.35 11.52
CA THR A 79 -16.93 -1.40 10.53
C THR A 79 -17.09 -0.93 9.08
N ASN A 80 -17.84 0.15 8.81
CA ASN A 80 -17.94 0.67 7.45
C ASN A 80 -16.57 1.21 6.97
N ILE A 81 -15.84 1.90 7.86
CA ILE A 81 -14.52 2.46 7.54
C ILE A 81 -13.46 1.37 7.39
N THR A 82 -13.59 0.23 8.09
CA THR A 82 -12.68 -0.91 7.86
C THR A 82 -12.84 -1.45 6.44
N ILE A 83 -14.07 -1.56 5.94
CA ILE A 83 -14.36 -2.09 4.60
C ILE A 83 -13.79 -1.14 3.55
N THR A 84 -13.98 0.17 3.72
CA THR A 84 -13.44 1.16 2.78
C THR A 84 -11.92 1.17 2.78
N ALA A 85 -11.28 1.07 3.95
CA ALA A 85 -9.84 0.90 4.08
C ALA A 85 -9.34 -0.37 3.39
N LEU A 86 -10.04 -1.49 3.56
CA LEU A 86 -9.71 -2.78 2.91
C LEU A 86 -9.81 -2.67 1.39
N LEU A 87 -10.89 -2.09 0.86
CA LEU A 87 -11.07 -1.89 -0.58
C LEU A 87 -9.96 -1.02 -1.16
N MET A 88 -9.67 0.12 -0.54
CA MET A 88 -8.59 1.00 -0.97
C MET A 88 -7.23 0.30 -0.94
N TYR A 89 -6.95 -0.48 0.11
CA TYR A 89 -5.74 -1.29 0.19
C TYR A 89 -5.64 -2.33 -0.94
N LEU A 90 -6.73 -3.01 -1.28
CA LEU A 90 -6.75 -3.98 -2.39
C LEU A 90 -6.46 -3.29 -3.72
N PHE A 91 -7.04 -2.12 -4.00
CA PHE A 91 -6.75 -1.37 -5.23
C PHE A 91 -5.29 -0.90 -5.27
N MET A 92 -4.74 -0.38 -4.17
CA MET A 92 -3.35 0.11 -4.13
C MET A 92 -2.32 -1.03 -4.23
N THR A 93 -2.56 -2.15 -3.56
CA THR A 93 -1.65 -3.29 -3.63
C THR A 93 -1.69 -3.98 -4.98
N THR A 94 -2.87 -4.15 -5.56
CA THR A 94 -3.00 -4.72 -6.92
C THR A 94 -2.26 -3.86 -7.94
N SER A 95 -2.45 -2.53 -7.94
CA SER A 95 -1.75 -1.64 -8.88
C SER A 95 -0.22 -1.75 -8.72
N MET A 96 0.28 -1.74 -7.48
CA MET A 96 1.72 -1.88 -7.20
C MET A 96 2.30 -3.23 -7.61
N PHE A 97 1.63 -4.33 -7.30
CA PHE A 97 2.12 -5.65 -7.71
C PHE A 97 2.10 -5.82 -9.23
N TYR A 98 1.07 -5.31 -9.93
CA TYR A 98 1.04 -5.35 -11.39
C TYR A 98 2.16 -4.51 -12.01
N ALA A 99 2.46 -3.35 -11.43
CA ALA A 99 3.58 -2.53 -11.83
C ALA A 99 4.95 -3.23 -11.64
N LEU A 100 5.14 -3.96 -10.54
CA LEU A 100 6.36 -4.75 -10.32
C LEU A 100 6.42 -5.98 -11.23
N ILE A 101 5.29 -6.60 -11.56
CA ILE A 101 5.21 -7.74 -12.49
C ILE A 101 5.57 -7.32 -13.91
N SER A 102 5.04 -6.18 -14.38
CA SER A 102 5.32 -5.67 -15.73
C SER A 102 6.78 -5.22 -15.90
N SER A 103 7.37 -4.63 -14.86
CA SER A 103 8.80 -4.28 -14.82
C SER A 103 9.74 -5.45 -14.48
N LYS A 104 9.20 -6.62 -14.08
CA LYS A 104 9.96 -7.80 -13.60
C LYS A 104 10.96 -7.50 -12.47
N SER A 105 10.66 -6.50 -11.63
CA SER A 105 11.57 -6.00 -10.60
C SER A 105 11.42 -6.74 -9.26
N LYS A 106 12.51 -7.32 -8.74
CA LYS A 106 12.52 -8.05 -7.47
C LYS A 106 13.22 -7.26 -6.36
N THR A 107 14.16 -6.42 -6.73
CA THR A 107 14.95 -5.57 -5.84
C THR A 107 14.73 -4.08 -6.15
N ILE A 108 15.07 -3.20 -5.21
CA ILE A 108 15.08 -1.75 -5.46
C ILE A 108 15.97 -1.41 -6.66
N GLN A 109 17.12 -2.08 -6.81
CA GLN A 109 18.02 -1.82 -7.94
C GLN A 109 17.38 -2.15 -9.30
N ASP A 110 16.59 -3.22 -9.39
CA ASP A 110 15.91 -3.55 -10.65
C ASP A 110 14.94 -2.44 -11.08
N THR A 111 14.32 -1.78 -10.10
CA THR A 111 13.35 -0.71 -10.36
C THR A 111 13.99 0.56 -10.92
N THR A 112 15.29 0.80 -10.71
CA THR A 112 15.95 2.04 -11.19
C THR A 112 16.13 2.05 -12.71
N THR A 113 16.29 0.88 -13.33
CA THR A 113 16.46 0.75 -14.80
C THR A 113 15.15 0.95 -15.59
N SER A 114 14.01 0.93 -14.89
CA SER A 114 12.68 0.94 -15.51
C SER A 114 12.33 2.27 -16.19
N TRP A 115 12.93 3.39 -15.75
CA TRP A 115 12.74 4.70 -16.35
C TRP A 115 13.13 4.71 -17.83
N THR A 116 14.25 4.04 -18.17
CA THR A 116 14.74 3.99 -19.55
C THR A 116 13.92 3.09 -20.47
N THR A 117 13.22 2.10 -19.91
CA THR A 117 12.42 1.17 -20.70
C THR A 117 10.98 1.65 -20.89
N SER A 118 10.40 2.27 -19.87
CA SER A 118 8.97 2.61 -19.86
C SER A 118 8.70 3.75 -18.86
N PRO A 119 8.85 5.02 -19.25
CA PRO A 119 8.69 6.17 -18.35
C PRO A 119 7.25 6.31 -17.81
N THR A 120 6.25 5.89 -18.59
CA THR A 120 4.85 5.91 -18.15
C THR A 120 4.62 4.98 -16.97
N LEU A 121 5.16 3.75 -17.04
CA LEU A 121 5.05 2.77 -15.95
C LEU A 121 5.70 3.31 -14.68
N THR A 122 6.85 3.99 -14.77
CA THR A 122 7.54 4.53 -13.61
C THR A 122 6.80 5.68 -12.93
N ILE A 123 6.12 6.53 -13.70
CA ILE A 123 5.25 7.56 -13.12
C ILE A 123 4.08 6.91 -12.40
N MET A 124 3.46 5.89 -13.00
CA MET A 124 2.37 5.14 -12.37
C MET A 124 2.82 4.41 -11.10
N THR A 125 4.03 3.81 -11.08
CA THR A 125 4.58 3.17 -9.88
C THR A 125 4.81 4.20 -8.77
N MET A 126 5.30 5.38 -9.12
CA MET A 126 5.52 6.45 -8.15
C MET A 126 4.19 6.91 -7.53
N LEU A 127 3.17 7.18 -8.35
CA LEU A 127 1.86 7.60 -7.85
C LEU A 127 1.24 6.56 -6.91
N ALA A 128 1.36 5.27 -7.26
CA ALA A 128 0.84 4.17 -6.43
C ALA A 128 1.65 3.97 -5.12
N LEU A 129 2.95 4.25 -5.09
CA LEU A 129 3.74 4.25 -3.85
C LEU A 129 3.36 5.41 -2.93
N LEU A 130 3.19 6.60 -3.50
CA LEU A 130 2.79 7.78 -2.74
C LEU A 130 1.36 7.64 -2.18
N SER A 131 0.47 6.94 -2.91
CA SER A 131 -0.88 6.65 -2.41
C SER A 131 -0.85 5.65 -1.25
N LEU A 132 -0.05 4.58 -1.32
CA LEU A 132 0.19 3.69 -0.17
C LEU A 132 0.76 4.44 1.06
N GLY A 133 1.63 5.43 0.81
CA GLY A 133 2.12 6.34 1.83
C GLY A 133 1.02 7.17 2.50
N GLY A 134 -0.08 7.44 1.80
CA GLY A 134 -1.20 8.23 2.28
C GLY A 134 -0.90 9.73 2.29
N LEU A 135 -0.32 10.25 1.20
CA LEU A 135 -0.10 11.69 1.05
C LEU A 135 -1.36 12.39 0.52
N PRO A 136 -1.75 13.56 1.06
CA PRO A 136 -2.80 14.41 0.48
C PRO A 136 -2.22 15.02 -0.80
N PRO A 137 -2.58 14.56 -2.01
CA PRO A 137 -3.92 14.62 -2.63
C PRO A 137 -4.41 13.26 -3.20
N LEU A 138 -3.76 12.16 -2.82
CA LEU A 138 -4.01 10.82 -3.36
C LEU A 138 -5.06 10.08 -2.53
N SER A 139 -5.76 9.12 -3.15
CA SER A 139 -6.87 8.44 -2.49
C SER A 139 -6.46 7.53 -1.33
N GLY A 140 -5.20 7.11 -1.23
CA GLY A 140 -4.72 6.36 -0.06
C GLY A 140 -4.63 7.16 1.24
N PHE A 141 -4.76 8.50 1.19
CA PHE A 141 -4.89 9.33 2.38
C PHE A 141 -6.29 9.19 3.02
N MET A 142 -7.33 9.01 2.20
CA MET A 142 -8.73 8.92 2.63
C MET A 142 -8.96 7.96 3.82
N PRO A 143 -8.59 6.66 3.75
CA PRO A 143 -8.90 5.75 4.84
C PRO A 143 -8.14 6.10 6.13
N LYS A 144 -6.89 6.58 6.03
CA LYS A 144 -6.12 6.98 7.22
C LYS A 144 -6.74 8.21 7.89
N TRP A 145 -7.18 9.17 7.08
CA TRP A 145 -7.84 10.38 7.58
C TRP A 145 -9.15 10.04 8.30
N LEU A 146 -10.04 9.26 7.68
CA LEU A 146 -11.30 8.83 8.30
C LEU A 146 -11.07 8.03 9.59
N ILE A 147 -10.06 7.15 9.61
CA ILE A 147 -9.72 6.39 10.82
C ILE A 147 -9.27 7.32 11.95
N LEU A 148 -8.45 8.33 11.65
CA LEU A 148 -7.98 9.28 12.65
C LEU A 148 -9.11 10.13 13.22
N GLU A 149 -10.01 10.59 12.36
CA GLU A 149 -11.19 11.36 12.76
C GLU A 149 -12.03 10.59 13.78
N GLU A 150 -12.37 9.34 13.48
CA GLU A 150 -13.19 8.52 14.36
C GLU A 150 -12.51 8.10 15.67
N LEU A 151 -11.20 7.90 15.66
CA LEU A 151 -10.51 7.62 16.92
C LEU A 151 -10.43 8.88 17.81
N ILE A 152 -10.45 10.08 17.23
CA ILE A 152 -10.52 11.34 17.98
C ILE A 152 -11.92 11.54 18.56
N THR A 153 -12.99 11.24 17.82
CA THR A 153 -14.37 11.34 18.33
C THR A 153 -14.61 10.41 19.54
N GLN A 154 -13.91 9.28 19.58
CA GLN A 154 -13.95 8.31 20.69
C GLN A 154 -13.00 8.67 21.86
N ASN A 155 -12.40 9.87 21.87
CA ASN A 155 -11.46 10.35 22.90
C ASN A 155 -10.16 9.52 23.06
N LEU A 156 -9.75 8.75 22.04
CA LEU A 156 -8.54 7.91 22.08
C LEU A 156 -7.28 8.65 21.58
N LEU A 157 -7.08 9.89 22.03
CA LEU A 157 -6.02 10.80 21.53
C LEU A 157 -4.58 10.24 21.61
N PRO A 158 -4.15 9.55 22.70
CA PRO A 158 -2.81 8.97 22.75
C PRO A 158 -2.62 7.85 21.71
N LEU A 159 -3.68 7.10 21.43
CA LEU A 159 -3.65 6.05 20.42
C LEU A 159 -3.57 6.64 19.02
N THR A 160 -4.36 7.68 18.73
CA THR A 160 -4.39 8.31 17.40
C THR A 160 -3.02 8.86 17.02
N THR A 161 -2.37 9.55 17.96
CA THR A 161 -1.04 10.14 17.75
C THR A 161 0.03 9.07 17.50
N THR A 162 0.02 7.96 18.25
CA THR A 162 0.98 6.87 18.05
C THR A 162 0.83 6.17 16.69
N ILE A 163 -0.41 5.90 16.27
CA ILE A 163 -0.68 5.30 14.96
C ILE A 163 -0.32 6.30 13.84
N ALA A 164 -0.67 7.59 13.99
CA ALA A 164 -0.29 8.62 13.03
C ALA A 164 1.24 8.67 12.84
N LEU A 165 2.02 8.69 13.92
CA LEU A 165 3.48 8.66 13.85
C LEU A 165 4.02 7.39 13.19
N SER A 166 3.40 6.22 13.45
CA SER A 166 3.80 4.97 12.81
C SER A 166 3.68 5.02 11.27
N THR A 167 2.77 5.82 10.71
CA THR A 167 2.66 5.95 9.25
C THR A 167 3.83 6.66 8.62
N LEU A 168 4.46 7.60 9.33
CA LEU A 168 5.62 8.33 8.83
C LEU A 168 6.80 7.37 8.59
N LEU A 169 6.96 6.35 9.44
CA LEU A 169 7.95 5.28 9.24
C LEU A 169 7.66 4.53 7.94
N SER A 170 6.39 4.19 7.69
CA SER A 170 6.01 3.49 6.46
C SER A 170 6.23 4.33 5.22
N LEU A 171 5.93 5.63 5.33
CA LEU A 171 6.11 6.61 4.28
C LEU A 171 7.57 6.77 3.89
N PHE A 172 8.51 6.70 4.84
CA PHE A 172 9.94 6.81 4.54
C PHE A 172 10.43 5.74 3.56
N PHE A 173 10.09 4.46 3.75
CA PHE A 173 10.57 3.43 2.84
C PHE A 173 9.89 3.49 1.46
N TYR A 174 8.66 4.03 1.37
CA TYR A 174 8.05 4.33 0.08
C TYR A 174 8.76 5.48 -0.63
N LEU A 175 9.06 6.58 0.08
CA LEU A 175 9.81 7.71 -0.48
C LEU A 175 11.20 7.31 -0.96
N ARG A 176 11.89 6.42 -0.22
CA ARG A 176 13.16 5.86 -0.68
C ARG A 176 12.99 5.13 -2.01
N LEU A 177 11.94 4.31 -2.14
CA LEU A 177 11.69 3.57 -3.37
C LEU A 177 11.34 4.50 -4.52
N THR A 178 10.43 5.47 -4.32
CA THR A 178 10.08 6.47 -5.34
C THR A 178 11.31 7.23 -5.81
N TYR A 179 12.14 7.70 -4.87
CA TYR A 179 13.38 8.40 -5.16
C TYR A 179 14.30 7.60 -6.08
N THR A 180 14.53 6.32 -5.77
CA THR A 180 15.38 5.44 -6.59
C THR A 180 14.78 5.12 -7.97
N THR A 181 13.45 5.14 -8.09
CA THR A 181 12.76 4.76 -9.35
C THR A 181 12.60 5.89 -10.35
N THR A 182 12.31 7.11 -9.88
CA THR A 182 11.88 8.21 -10.76
C THR A 182 12.71 9.45 -10.62
N LEU A 183 13.10 9.83 -9.40
CA LEU A 183 13.75 11.12 -9.15
C LEU A 183 15.26 11.08 -9.41
N ALA A 184 15.89 9.93 -9.24
CA ALA A 184 17.32 9.74 -9.53
C ALA A 184 17.51 8.90 -10.81
N ALA A 185 18.25 9.45 -11.78
CA ALA A 185 18.66 8.70 -12.96
C ALA A 185 19.87 7.81 -12.62
N SER A 186 19.62 6.54 -12.32
CA SER A 186 20.70 5.57 -12.06
C SER A 186 21.44 5.17 -13.35
N PRO A 187 22.72 4.74 -13.26
CA PRO A 187 23.47 4.29 -14.42
C PRO A 187 22.81 3.06 -15.06
N ASN A 188 22.68 3.08 -16.39
CA ASN A 188 22.09 1.98 -17.15
C ASN A 188 23.18 1.14 -17.83
N THR A 189 22.93 -0.17 -17.96
CA THR A 189 23.80 -1.09 -18.69
C THR A 189 23.67 -0.88 -20.21
N PRO A 190 24.71 -1.08 -21.03
CA PRO A 190 24.64 -0.90 -22.48
C PRO A 190 23.56 -1.76 -23.16
N GLN A 191 23.22 -2.91 -22.56
CA GLN A 191 22.18 -3.82 -23.04
C GLN A 191 20.77 -3.20 -23.04
N THR A 192 20.50 -2.15 -22.25
CA THR A 192 19.19 -1.47 -22.27
C THR A 192 18.90 -0.83 -23.63
N LYS A 193 19.95 -0.45 -24.38
CA LYS A 193 19.84 0.07 -25.75
C LYS A 193 19.26 -0.93 -26.76
N HIS A 194 19.13 -2.21 -26.42
CA HIS A 194 18.46 -3.19 -27.29
C HIS A 194 16.98 -3.35 -26.95
N LYS A 195 16.54 -2.91 -25.76
CA LYS A 195 15.15 -3.12 -25.29
C LYS A 195 14.12 -2.24 -26.00
N TRP A 196 14.50 -1.08 -26.55
CA TRP A 196 13.57 -0.19 -27.28
C TRP A 196 12.87 -0.86 -28.47
N ARG A 197 13.48 -1.89 -29.04
CA ARG A 197 12.97 -2.57 -30.24
C ARG A 197 11.87 -3.59 -29.91
N PHE A 198 11.75 -4.01 -28.66
CA PHE A 198 10.75 -4.98 -28.22
C PHE A 198 9.60 -4.27 -27.49
N LYS A 199 8.39 -4.37 -28.04
CA LYS A 199 7.19 -3.89 -27.36
C LYS A 199 6.73 -4.90 -26.32
N PRO A 200 6.30 -4.46 -25.11
CA PRO A 200 5.73 -5.37 -24.13
C PRO A 200 4.41 -5.94 -24.68
N THR A 201 4.28 -7.27 -24.66
CA THR A 201 3.11 -8.00 -25.18
C THR A 201 2.05 -8.29 -24.13
N THR A 202 2.32 -8.03 -22.85
CA THR A 202 1.39 -8.35 -21.76
C THR A 202 0.33 -7.25 -21.61
N PRO A 203 -0.97 -7.58 -21.74
CA PRO A 203 -2.03 -6.60 -21.54
C PRO A 203 -2.06 -6.16 -20.07
N ASN A 204 -1.89 -4.86 -19.84
CA ASN A 204 -1.91 -4.24 -18.51
C ASN A 204 -3.32 -3.75 -18.13
N LEU A 205 -4.37 -4.53 -18.45
CA LEU A 205 -5.76 -4.12 -18.21
C LEU A 205 -6.01 -3.81 -16.72
N LEU A 206 -5.60 -4.74 -15.85
CA LEU A 206 -5.78 -4.59 -14.40
C LEU A 206 -5.01 -3.41 -13.83
N LEU A 207 -3.85 -3.08 -14.39
CA LEU A 207 -3.10 -1.89 -13.98
C LEU A 207 -3.85 -0.62 -14.41
N SER A 208 -4.35 -0.58 -15.64
CA SER A 208 -5.08 0.58 -16.17
C SER A 208 -6.38 0.88 -15.42
N THR A 209 -7.09 -0.14 -14.93
CA THR A 209 -8.34 0.04 -14.18
C THR A 209 -8.09 0.43 -12.72
N THR A 210 -7.05 -0.14 -12.09
CA THR A 210 -6.78 0.09 -10.66
C THR A 210 -6.10 1.41 -10.38
N ILE A 211 -5.18 1.87 -11.22
CA ILE A 211 -4.45 3.13 -11.00
C ILE A 211 -5.35 4.36 -10.78
N PRO A 212 -6.32 4.69 -11.64
CA PRO A 212 -7.14 5.88 -11.45
C PRO A 212 -7.89 5.87 -10.11
N LEU A 213 -8.34 4.70 -9.65
CA LEU A 213 -8.94 4.54 -8.33
C LEU A 213 -7.93 4.83 -7.20
N THR A 214 -6.67 4.41 -7.36
CA THR A 214 -5.62 4.63 -6.36
C THR A 214 -5.08 6.05 -6.29
N THR A 215 -5.37 6.88 -7.29
CA THR A 215 -4.84 8.24 -7.35
C THR A 215 -5.92 9.31 -7.22
N MET A 216 -7.08 9.12 -7.86
CA MET A 216 -8.08 10.19 -8.07
C MET A 216 -9.41 9.95 -7.33
N ALA A 217 -9.51 8.94 -6.44
CA ALA A 217 -10.75 8.67 -5.72
C ALA A 217 -11.00 9.56 -4.49
N LEU A 218 -10.05 10.43 -4.11
CA LEU A 218 -10.21 11.34 -2.96
C LEU A 218 -11.49 12.23 -3.02
N PRO A 219 -11.87 12.88 -4.14
CA PRO A 219 -13.10 13.68 -4.19
C PRO A 219 -14.40 12.85 -4.05
N LEU A 220 -14.32 11.52 -4.14
CA LEU A 220 -15.46 10.63 -3.93
C LEU A 220 -15.66 10.27 -2.44
N THR A 221 -14.87 10.86 -1.53
CA THR A 221 -15.03 10.67 -0.08
C THR A 221 -16.46 10.85 0.44
N PRO A 222 -17.24 11.90 0.08
CA PRO A 222 -18.55 12.11 0.67
C PRO A 222 -19.56 11.02 0.29
N LEU A 223 -19.37 10.34 -0.86
CA LEU A 223 -20.23 9.24 -1.28
C LEU A 223 -20.03 7.97 -0.44
N ILE A 224 -18.92 7.90 0.29
CA ILE A 224 -18.53 6.73 1.08
C ILE A 224 -18.88 6.94 2.56
N THR A 225 -18.90 8.20 3.02
CA THR A 225 -19.25 8.57 4.40
C THR A 225 -20.75 8.76 4.62
N ASN A 226 -21.50 9.09 3.57
CA ASN A 226 -22.97 9.20 3.60
C ASN A 226 -23.65 7.85 3.41
#